data_AF-A0A848VE48-F1
#
_entry.id   AF-A0A848VE48-F1
#
_cell.length_a   1.000
_cell.length_b   1.000
_cell.length_c   1.000
_cell.angle_alpha   90.00
_cell.angle_beta   90.00
_cell.angle_gamma   90.00
#
_symmetry.space_group_name_H-M   'P 1'
#
loop_
_entity.id
_entity.type
_entity.pdbx_description
1 polymer ?
#
loop_
_entity_poly.entity_id
_entity_poly.type
_entity_poly.pdbx_seq_one_letter_code
_entity_poly.pdbx_strand_id
1 'polypeptide(L)'
;GATIGQNGCAGIYPAMLATMVAPTLGISSLDPSFIAGLVAIIAISSFGVAGVGGGATFAALIVLPAMGMPIALVALLISIEPLIDMARTALNVNGAMTAGVITGRLVKGIPETSAAVDSAALPE
;
A
#
# COMPACT_ATOMS: atom_id res chain seq x y z
N GLY A 1 -5.91 4.98 -7.87
CA GLY A 1 -5.66 5.19 -6.43
C GLY A 1 -6.55 4.32 -5.57
N ALA A 2 -7.88 4.45 -5.68
CA ALA A 2 -8.82 3.74 -4.80
C ALA A 2 -8.90 2.22 -5.05
N THR A 3 -8.91 1.79 -6.31
CA THR A 3 -9.04 0.37 -6.71
C THR A 3 -7.82 -0.18 -7.44
N ILE A 4 -7.03 0.69 -8.08
CA ILE A 4 -5.74 0.39 -8.72
C ILE A 4 -4.65 1.29 -8.13
N GLY A 5 -3.43 0.77 -7.98
CA GLY A 5 -2.31 1.52 -7.38
C GLY A 5 -2.44 1.69 -5.86
N GLN A 6 -2.85 0.64 -5.15
CA GLN A 6 -3.00 0.63 -3.70
C GLN A 6 -1.66 0.37 -3.00
N ASN A 7 -0.78 1.38 -2.92
CA ASN A 7 0.55 1.26 -2.32
C ASN A 7 0.52 0.67 -0.88
N GLY A 8 -0.48 1.03 -0.08
CA GLY A 8 -0.66 0.54 1.29
C GLY A 8 -1.18 -0.90 1.37
N CYS A 9 -2.13 -1.29 0.51
CA CYS A 9 -2.71 -2.64 0.54
C CYS A 9 -1.84 -3.68 -0.17
N ALA A 10 -1.37 -3.36 -1.37
CA ALA A 10 -0.67 -4.30 -2.24
C ALA A 10 0.86 -4.23 -2.10
N GLY A 11 1.38 -3.13 -1.55
CA GLY A 11 2.82 -2.93 -1.33
C GLY A 11 3.22 -3.09 0.13
N ILE A 12 2.88 -2.10 0.95
CA ILE A 12 3.40 -1.99 2.32
C ILE A 12 2.94 -3.13 3.22
N TYR A 13 1.68 -3.55 3.14
CA TYR A 13 1.19 -4.60 4.03
C TYR A 13 1.85 -5.96 3.84
N PRO A 14 1.86 -6.59 2.65
CA PRO A 14 2.55 -7.86 2.49
C PRO A 14 4.06 -7.75 2.80
N ALA A 15 4.69 -6.60 2.54
CA ALA A 15 6.07 -6.36 2.93
C ALA A 15 6.26 -6.39 4.45
N MET A 16 5.39 -5.69 5.18
CA MET A 16 5.44 -5.61 6.64
C MET A 16 5.13 -6.96 7.29
N LEU A 17 4.14 -7.71 6.78
CA LEU A 17 3.87 -9.07 7.24
C LEU A 17 5.08 -9.98 7.05
N ALA A 18 5.69 -9.95 5.86
CA ALA A 18 6.86 -10.74 5.53
C ALA A 18 8.06 -10.42 6.44
N THR A 19 8.34 -9.14 6.68
CA THR A 19 9.48 -8.71 7.50
C THR A 19 9.29 -8.98 8.98
N MET A 20 8.05 -8.95 9.49
CA MET A 20 7.73 -9.32 10.86
C MET A 20 7.80 -10.83 11.11
N VAL A 21 7.40 -11.65 10.13
CA VAL A 21 7.40 -13.11 10.27
C VAL A 21 8.78 -13.71 10.00
N ALA A 22 9.59 -13.14 9.11
CA ALA A 22 10.89 -13.68 8.72
C ALA A 22 11.82 -14.10 9.90
N PRO A 23 11.98 -13.30 10.98
CA PRO A 23 12.85 -13.68 12.10
C PRO A 23 12.37 -14.93 12.85
N THR A 24 11.06 -15.18 12.85
CA THR A 24 10.49 -16.37 13.50
C THR A 24 10.79 -17.66 12.75
N LEU A 25 11.16 -17.55 11.46
CA LEU A 25 11.61 -18.63 10.60
C LEU A 25 13.14 -18.71 10.49
N GLY A 26 13.87 -17.91 11.27
CA GLY A 26 15.34 -17.84 11.22
C GLY A 26 15.88 -17.10 10.00
N ILE A 27 15.03 -16.37 9.25
CA ILE A 27 15.43 -15.56 8.11
C ILE A 27 15.75 -14.14 8.60
N SER A 28 16.90 -13.60 8.19
CA SER A 28 17.24 -12.20 8.48
C SER A 28 16.41 -11.26 7.60
N SER A 29 15.53 -10.46 8.21
CA SER A 29 14.70 -9.49 7.48
C SER A 29 15.51 -8.38 6.80
N LEU A 30 16.76 -8.16 7.22
CA LEU A 30 17.67 -7.16 6.67
C LEU A 30 18.61 -7.75 5.60
N ASP A 31 18.51 -9.05 5.31
CA ASP A 31 19.31 -9.66 4.26
C ASP A 31 18.92 -9.06 2.89
N PRO A 32 19.88 -8.53 2.12
CA PRO A 32 19.59 -7.91 0.83
C PRO A 32 18.91 -8.86 -0.16
N SER A 33 19.21 -10.17 -0.08
CA SER A 33 18.59 -11.16 -0.98
C SER A 33 17.10 -11.35 -0.67
N PHE A 34 16.76 -11.41 0.62
CA PHE A 34 15.37 -11.43 1.09
C PHE A 34 14.62 -10.16 0.66
N ILE A 35 15.18 -8.98 0.89
CA ILE A 35 14.56 -7.70 0.52
C ILE A 35 14.33 -7.63 -0.99
N ALA A 36 15.33 -7.98 -1.80
CA ALA A 36 15.22 -7.95 -3.25
C ALA A 36 14.13 -8.91 -3.76
N GLY A 37 14.09 -10.14 -3.25
CA GLY A 37 13.05 -11.12 -3.58
C GLY A 37 11.66 -10.65 -3.18
N LEU A 38 11.53 -10.11 -1.97
CA LEU A 38 10.27 -9.58 -1.44
C LEU A 38 9.75 -8.42 -2.31
N VAL A 39 10.60 -7.46 -2.66
CA VAL A 39 10.23 -6.33 -3.53
C VAL A 39 9.81 -6.81 -4.92
N ALA A 40 10.55 -7.77 -5.50
CA ALA A 40 10.21 -8.32 -6.81
C ALA A 40 8.85 -9.02 -6.81
N ILE A 41 8.60 -9.89 -5.82
CA ILE A 41 7.33 -10.61 -5.68
C ILE A 41 6.18 -9.64 -5.42
N ILE A 42 6.36 -8.64 -4.57
CA ILE A 42 5.33 -7.61 -4.30
C ILE A 42 5.01 -6.81 -5.56
N ALA A 43 6.02 -6.38 -6.32
CA ALA A 43 5.82 -5.62 -7.55
C ALA A 43 5.00 -6.41 -8.57
N ILE A 44 5.29 -7.69 -8.73
CA ILE A 44 4.55 -8.58 -9.64
C ILE A 44 3.14 -8.89 -9.09
N SER A 45 3.05 -9.22 -7.80
CA SER A 45 1.79 -9.57 -7.14
C SER A 45 0.80 -8.41 -7.12
N SER A 46 1.27 -7.16 -7.06
CA SER A 46 0.39 -6.00 -6.96
C SER A 46 -0.55 -5.85 -8.16
N PHE A 47 -0.18 -6.39 -9.34
CA PHE A 47 -1.07 -6.40 -10.51
C PHE A 47 -2.29 -7.31 -10.29
N GLY A 48 -2.10 -8.47 -9.62
CA GLY A 48 -3.17 -9.42 -9.32
C GLY A 48 -4.17 -8.93 -8.26
N VAL A 49 -3.83 -7.84 -7.55
CA VAL A 49 -4.67 -7.24 -6.51
C VAL A 49 -5.45 -6.02 -7.04
N ALA A 50 -5.18 -5.57 -8.28
CA ALA A 50 -5.90 -4.44 -8.86
C ALA A 50 -7.40 -4.76 -9.02
N GLY A 51 -8.27 -3.94 -8.41
CA GLY A 51 -9.72 -4.05 -8.54
C GLY A 51 -10.40 -5.11 -7.67
N VAL A 52 -9.66 -5.87 -6.85
CA VAL A 52 -10.26 -6.88 -5.96
C VAL A 52 -10.67 -6.25 -4.62
N GLY A 53 -11.80 -6.70 -4.06
CA GLY A 53 -12.23 -6.31 -2.71
C GLY A 53 -11.28 -6.90 -1.66
N GLY A 54 -10.90 -6.13 -0.63
CA GLY A 54 -10.01 -6.62 0.43
C GLY A 54 -8.55 -6.80 0.00
N GLY A 55 -8.04 -5.89 -0.85
CA GLY A 55 -6.72 -6.03 -1.50
C GLY A 55 -5.54 -6.34 -0.58
N ALA A 56 -5.59 -5.89 0.68
CA ALA A 56 -4.64 -6.24 1.73
C ALA A 56 -4.50 -7.75 1.97
N THR A 57 -5.64 -8.41 2.18
CA THR A 57 -5.71 -9.84 2.49
C THR A 57 -5.26 -10.65 1.27
N PHE A 58 -5.72 -10.29 0.07
CA PHE A 58 -5.30 -10.94 -1.15
C PHE A 58 -3.81 -10.76 -1.44
N ALA A 59 -3.25 -9.57 -1.18
CA ALA A 59 -1.81 -9.33 -1.33
C ALA A 59 -0.99 -10.22 -0.37
N ALA A 60 -1.42 -10.37 0.88
CA ALA A 60 -0.76 -11.27 1.84
C ALA A 60 -0.85 -12.74 1.42
N LEU A 61 -2.01 -13.18 0.93
CA LEU A 61 -2.24 -14.55 0.45
C LEU A 61 -1.42 -14.91 -0.79
N ILE A 62 -1.05 -13.93 -1.62
CA ILE A 62 -0.20 -14.16 -2.79
C ILE A 62 1.28 -14.10 -2.39
N VAL A 63 1.69 -13.04 -1.68
CA VAL A 63 3.10 -12.76 -1.42
C VAL A 63 3.73 -13.74 -0.43
N LEU A 64 3.05 -14.08 0.67
CA LEU A 64 3.66 -14.93 1.70
C LEU A 64 3.93 -16.36 1.20
N PRO A 65 2.99 -17.05 0.53
CA PRO A 65 3.29 -18.34 -0.09
C PRO A 65 4.33 -18.26 -1.20
N ALA A 66 4.33 -17.18 -1.99
CA ALA A 66 5.35 -16.98 -3.03
C ALA A 66 6.77 -16.82 -2.46
N MET A 67 6.88 -16.33 -1.23
CA MET A 67 8.13 -16.26 -0.45
C MET A 67 8.43 -17.55 0.34
N GLY A 68 7.58 -18.59 0.22
CA GLY A 68 7.72 -19.84 0.96
C GLY A 68 7.34 -19.74 2.45
N MET A 69 6.65 -18.67 2.85
CA MET A 69 6.28 -18.43 4.26
C MET A 69 4.85 -18.90 4.57
N PRO A 70 4.58 -19.41 5.79
CA PRO A 70 3.24 -19.85 6.19
C PRO A 70 2.30 -18.66 6.45
N ILE A 71 1.15 -18.63 5.79
CA ILE A 71 0.10 -17.60 6.02
C ILE A 71 -0.42 -17.62 7.46
N ALA A 72 -0.42 -18.79 8.12
CA ALA A 72 -0.93 -18.92 9.49
C ALA A 72 -0.20 -18.02 10.50
N LEU A 73 1.05 -17.61 10.21
CA LEU A 73 1.84 -16.72 11.07
C LEU A 73 1.38 -15.26 11.02
N VAL A 74 0.52 -14.88 10.06
CA VAL A 74 -0.09 -13.54 9.98
C VAL A 74 -1.08 -13.27 11.11
N ALA A 75 -1.67 -14.33 11.70
CA ALA A 75 -2.63 -14.22 12.80
C ALA A 75 -2.06 -13.54 14.06
N LEU A 76 -0.72 -13.50 14.19
CA LEU A 76 -0.01 -12.84 15.30
C LEU A 76 -0.21 -11.32 15.34
N LEU A 77 -0.65 -10.70 14.25
CA LEU A 77 -0.69 -9.23 14.11
C LEU A 77 -2.07 -8.61 14.36
N ILE A 78 -3.04 -9.43 14.80
CA ILE A 78 -4.42 -8.98 15.02
C ILE A 78 -4.55 -7.83 16.04
N SER A 79 -3.62 -7.74 16.99
CA SER A 79 -3.62 -6.69 18.03
C SER A 79 -3.21 -5.31 17.50
N ILE A 80 -2.43 -5.25 16.42
CA ILE A 80 -1.96 -3.98 15.82
C ILE A 80 -2.66 -3.66 14.50
N GLU A 81 -3.50 -4.57 14.01
CA GLU A 81 -4.21 -4.47 12.74
C GLU A 81 -5.03 -3.18 12.57
N PRO A 82 -5.76 -2.67 13.60
CA PRO A 82 -6.47 -1.41 13.47
C PRO A 82 -5.56 -0.21 13.20
N LEU A 83 -4.36 -0.18 13.79
CA LEU A 83 -3.38 0.89 13.55
C LEU A 83 -2.79 0.79 12.13
N ILE A 84 -2.46 -0.42 11.70
CA ILE A 84 -1.94 -0.69 10.37
C ILE A 84 -2.96 -0.33 9.29
N ASP A 85 -4.22 -0.70 9.49
CA ASP A 85 -5.27 -0.50 8.50
C ASP A 85 -5.55 0.99 8.26
N MET A 86 -5.53 1.79 9.32
CA MET A 86 -5.59 3.25 9.23
C MET A 86 -4.39 3.82 8.46
N ALA A 87 -3.17 3.37 8.77
CA ALA A 87 -1.95 3.84 8.09
C ALA A 87 -1.97 3.49 6.59
N ARG A 88 -2.38 2.27 6.25
CA ARG A 88 -2.60 1.83 4.87
C ARG A 88 -3.56 2.75 4.13
N THR A 89 -4.68 3.09 4.77
CA THR A 89 -5.77 3.80 4.12
C THR A 89 -5.34 5.22 3.85
N ALA A 90 -4.67 5.85 4.83
CA ALA A 90 -4.05 7.16 4.66
C ALA A 90 -3.06 7.18 3.49
N LEU A 91 -2.19 6.17 3.36
CA LEU A 91 -1.21 6.09 2.26
C LEU A 91 -1.88 5.92 0.89
N ASN A 92 -2.92 5.08 0.79
CA ASN A 92 -3.65 4.87 -0.46
C ASN A 92 -4.37 6.15 -0.91
N VAL A 93 -4.99 6.88 0.02
CA VAL A 93 -5.67 8.15 -0.27
C VAL A 93 -4.65 9.21 -0.67
N ASN A 94 -3.54 9.34 0.07
CA ASN A 94 -2.47 10.27 -0.26
C ASN A 94 -1.89 10.01 -1.65
N GLY A 95 -1.57 8.75 -1.97
CA GLY A 95 -1.06 8.38 -3.30
C GLY A 95 -2.05 8.68 -4.43
N ALA A 96 -3.35 8.48 -4.19
CA ALA A 96 -4.38 8.83 -5.16
C ALA A 96 -4.45 10.34 -5.44
N MET A 97 -4.38 11.17 -4.39
CA MET A 97 -4.36 12.63 -4.51
C MET A 97 -3.10 13.12 -5.23
N THR A 98 -1.92 12.62 -4.83
CA THR A 98 -0.65 12.98 -5.46
C THR A 98 -0.64 12.63 -6.95
N ALA A 99 -1.07 11.41 -7.31
CA ALA A 99 -1.17 11.00 -8.70
C ALA A 99 -2.16 11.88 -9.50
N GLY A 100 -3.29 12.26 -8.89
CA GLY A 100 -4.27 13.16 -9.52
C GLY A 100 -3.71 14.55 -9.79
N VAL A 101 -3.04 15.17 -8.80
CA VAL A 101 -2.42 16.50 -8.95
C VAL A 101 -1.32 16.47 -10.00
N ILE A 102 -0.43 15.47 -9.96
CA ILE A 102 0.65 15.34 -10.94
C ILE A 102 0.08 15.13 -12.34
N THR A 103 -0.87 14.20 -12.51
CA THR A 103 -1.49 13.92 -13.81
C THR A 103 -2.18 15.17 -14.36
N GLY A 104 -2.93 15.90 -13.54
CA GLY A 104 -3.60 17.09 -14.00
C GLY A 104 -2.63 18.21 -14.44
N ARG A 105 -1.48 18.34 -13.76
CA ARG A 105 -0.41 19.26 -14.20
C ARG A 105 0.22 18.81 -15.52
N LEU A 106 0.48 17.51 -15.69
CA LEU A 106 1.11 16.95 -16.88
C LEU A 106 0.21 16.98 -18.11
N VAL A 107 -1.09 16.74 -17.93
CA VAL A 107 -2.09 16.70 -19.00
C VAL A 107 -2.65 18.10 -19.34
N LYS A 108 -2.20 19.17 -18.65
CA LYS A 108 -2.71 20.55 -18.77
C LYS A 108 -4.24 20.65 -18.65
N GLY A 109 -4.83 19.76 -17.85
CA GLY A 109 -6.28 19.55 -17.76
C GLY A 109 -6.90 19.99 -16.44
N ILE A 110 -6.16 20.61 -15.53
CA ILE A 110 -6.75 21.22 -14.34
C ILE A 110 -7.21 22.62 -14.76
N PRO A 111 -8.53 22.90 -14.88
CA PRO A 111 -8.99 24.28 -14.88
C PRO A 111 -8.46 24.89 -13.57
N GLU A 112 -7.79 26.03 -13.63
CA GLU A 112 -7.17 26.64 -12.45
C GLU A 112 -8.19 26.84 -11.33
N THR A 113 -8.33 25.86 -10.44
CA THR A 113 -8.92 26.02 -9.11
C THR A 113 -7.89 26.70 -8.22
N SER A 114 -7.38 27.84 -8.68
CA SER A 114 -6.76 28.86 -7.83
C SER A 114 -7.82 29.84 -7.31
N ALA A 115 -9.10 29.69 -7.68
CA ALA A 115 -10.13 30.68 -7.40
C ALA A 115 -11.20 30.28 -6.36
N ALA A 116 -11.22 29.04 -5.84
CA ALA A 116 -12.35 28.56 -5.02
C ALA A 116 -12.07 28.39 -3.51
N VAL A 117 -10.84 28.60 -3.04
CA VAL A 117 -10.54 28.67 -1.59
C VAL A 117 -10.40 30.12 -1.12
N ASP A 118 -10.11 31.06 -2.03
CA ASP A 118 -9.92 32.47 -1.68
C ASP A 118 -11.25 33.26 -1.60
N SER A 119 -12.39 32.66 -1.97
CA SER A 119 -13.72 33.29 -1.81
C SER A 119 -14.45 32.89 -0.52
N ALA A 120 -13.82 32.13 0.37
CA ALA A 120 -14.33 31.87 1.71
C ALA A 120 -13.85 32.89 2.75
N ALA A 121 -13.05 33.89 2.33
CA ALA A 121 -12.87 35.13 3.08
C ALA A 121 -14.07 36.05 2.81
N LEU A 122 -15.19 35.79 3.48
CA LEU A 122 -16.28 36.75 3.57
C LEU A 122 -15.93 37.78 4.67
N PRO A 123 -15.93 39.10 4.37
CA PRO A 123 -15.95 40.14 5.37
C PRO A 123 -17.36 40.28 5.98
N GLU A 124 -17.38 40.40 7.32
CA GLU A 124 -18.47 40.70 8.28
C GLU A 124 -19.74 39.83 8.27
#